data_AF-A0A2N6L9F7-F1
#
_entry.id   AF-A0A2N6L9F7-F1
#
_cell.length_a   1.000
_cell.length_b   1.000
_cell.length_c   1.000
_cell.angle_alpha   90.00
_cell.angle_beta   90.00
_cell.angle_gamma   90.00
#
_symmetry.space_group_name_H-M   'P 1'
#
loop_
_entity.id
_entity.type
_entity.pdbx_description
1 polymer ?
#
loop_
_entity_poly.entity_id
_entity_poly.type
_entity_poly.pdbx_seq_one_letter_code
_entity_poly.pdbx_strand_id
1 'polypeptide(L)' 'MTKLELKNHQIWRDLTEILENLDSDALLKEHLELCDYKVCGYWDENDGYYQEIILPRDLTALLVS' A
#
# COMPACT_ATOMS: atom_id res chain seq x y z
N MET A 1 25.98 -25.53 -19.12
CA MET A 1 25.06 -24.49 -18.65
C MET A 1 24.52 -24.91 -17.29
N THR A 2 24.98 -24.27 -16.22
CA THR A 2 24.51 -24.52 -14.86
C THR A 2 23.15 -23.86 -14.67
N LYS A 3 22.13 -24.67 -14.37
CA LYS A 3 20.79 -24.19 -14.03
C LYS A 3 20.86 -23.57 -12.63
N LEU A 4 20.81 -22.25 -12.55
CA LEU A 4 20.78 -21.52 -11.29
C LEU A 4 19.44 -21.80 -10.59
N GLU A 5 19.49 -22.59 -9.52
CA GLU A 5 18.33 -22.87 -8.67
C GLU A 5 18.10 -21.68 -7.74
N LEU A 6 17.44 -20.65 -8.28
CA LEU A 6 17.16 -19.39 -7.58
C LEU A 6 16.29 -19.57 -6.33
N LYS A 7 15.57 -20.69 -6.17
CA LYS A 7 14.55 -20.86 -5.12
C LYS A 7 15.08 -20.83 -3.67
N ASN A 8 16.39 -21.04 -3.45
CA ASN A 8 17.01 -21.00 -2.12
C ASN A 8 18.23 -20.06 -2.08
N HIS A 9 18.21 -19.03 -2.91
CA HIS A 9 19.30 -18.07 -3.00
C HIS A 9 19.19 -17.00 -1.90
N GLN A 10 20.33 -16.59 -1.33
CA GLN A 10 20.41 -15.60 -0.25
C GLN A 10 19.63 -14.31 -0.57
N ILE A 11 19.70 -13.85 -1.82
CA ILE A 11 18.94 -12.70 -2.35
C ILE A 11 17.44 -12.76 -2.01
N TRP A 12 16.79 -13.93 -2.07
CA TRP A 12 15.37 -14.02 -1.73
C TRP A 12 15.11 -13.93 -0.23
N ARG A 13 16.05 -14.41 0.59
CA ARG A 13 15.97 -14.25 2.05
C ARG A 13 16.16 -12.78 2.42
N ASP A 14 17.14 -12.11 1.82
CA ASP A 14 17.38 -10.69 2.02
C ASP A 14 16.16 -9.86 1.57
N LEU A 15 15.56 -10.21 0.43
CA LEU A 15 14.35 -9.55 -0.06
C LEU A 15 13.16 -9.77 0.89
N THR A 16 12.96 -11.00 1.36
CA THR A 16 11.90 -11.30 2.33
C THR A 16 12.11 -10.53 3.63
N GLU A 17 13.35 -10.47 4.14
CA GLU A 17 13.67 -9.70 5.35
C GLU A 17 13.38 -8.20 5.16
N ILE A 18 13.72 -7.63 4.00
CA ILE A 18 13.39 -6.23 3.69
C ILE A 18 11.87 -6.02 3.65
N LEU A 19 11.13 -6.92 3.01
CA LEU A 19 9.67 -6.83 2.89
C LEU A 19 8.96 -7.02 4.24
N GLU A 20 9.45 -7.91 5.10
CA GLU A 20 8.91 -8.13 6.46
C GLU A 20 9.15 -6.92 7.38
N ASN A 21 10.25 -6.19 7.18
CA ASN A 21 10.54 -4.96 7.92
C ASN A 21 9.88 -3.71 7.30
N LEU A 22 9.23 -3.85 6.14
CA LEU A 22 8.54 -2.74 5.50
C LEU A 22 7.18 -2.52 6.13
N ASP A 23 7.00 -1.38 6.79
CA ASP A 23 5.69 -0.93 7.24
C ASP A 23 4.84 -0.50 6.04
N SER A 24 4.16 -1.49 5.46
CA SER A 24 3.35 -1.32 4.25
C SER A 24 2.14 -0.40 4.50
N ASP A 25 1.65 -0.36 5.74
CA ASP A 25 0.53 0.51 6.13
C ASP A 25 0.98 1.96 6.20
N ALA A 26 2.16 2.23 6.79
CA ALA A 26 2.75 3.57 6.79
C ALA A 26 3.04 4.06 5.37
N LEU A 27 3.63 3.22 4.52
CA LEU A 27 3.94 3.57 3.13
C LEU A 27 2.67 3.85 2.30
N LEU A 28 1.62 3.04 2.50
CA LEU A 28 0.33 3.26 1.85
C LEU A 28 -0.29 4.59 2.30
N LYS A 29 -0.31 4.87 3.60
CA LYS A 29 -0.86 6.12 4.15
C LYS A 29 -0.14 7.34 3.59
N GLU A 30 1.19 7.32 3.60
CA GLU A 30 2.01 8.42 3.09
C GLU A 30 1.74 8.66 1.59
N HIS A 31 1.63 7.59 0.80
CA HIS A 31 1.27 7.69 -0.62
C HIS A 31 -0.14 8.26 -0.83
N LEU A 32 -1.12 7.80 -0.06
CA LEU A 32 -2.50 8.29 -0.14
C LEU A 32 -2.57 9.79 0.19
N GLU A 33 -1.88 10.24 1.24
CA GLU A 33 -1.80 11.65 1.61
C GLU A 33 -1.18 12.51 0.50
N LEU A 34 -0.09 12.05 -0.13
CA LEU A 34 0.53 12.74 -1.27
C LEU A 34 -0.41 12.88 -2.48
N CYS A 35 -1.30 11.90 -2.66
CA CYS A 35 -2.30 11.90 -3.72
C CYS A 35 -3.61 12.61 -3.33
N ASP A 36 -3.63 13.29 -2.18
CA ASP A 36 -4.80 14.00 -1.64
C ASP A 36 -5.96 13.06 -1.24
N TYR A 37 -5.69 11.77 -1.04
CA TYR A 37 -6.64 10.82 -0.46
C TYR A 37 -6.61 10.89 1.07
N LYS A 38 -7.72 10.51 1.71
CA LYS A 38 -7.86 10.42 3.16
C LYS A 38 -8.28 9.01 3.56
N VAL A 39 -7.71 8.52 4.65
CA VAL A 39 -8.14 7.28 5.30
C VAL A 39 -9.05 7.64 6.47
N CYS A 40 -10.32 7.26 6.39
CA CYS A 40 -11.34 7.52 7.39
C CYS A 40 -11.70 6.23 8.12
N GLY A 41 -11.58 6.22 9.44
CA GLY A 41 -12.00 5.10 10.28
C GLY A 41 -13.42 5.30 10.79
N TYR A 42 -14.23 4.24 10.78
CA TYR A 42 -15.55 4.23 11.43
C TYR A 42 -15.79 2.93 12.17
N TRP A 43 -16.67 2.99 13.16
CA TRP A 43 -17.13 1.84 13.93
C TRP A 43 -18.55 1.50 13.47
N ASP A 44 -18.82 0.21 13.27
CA ASP A 44 -20.20 -0.26 13.04
C ASP A 44 -20.93 -0.50 14.37
N GLU A 45 -22.21 -0.85 14.27
CA GLU A 45 -23.08 -1.12 15.42
C GLU A 45 -22.70 -2.38 16.21
N ASN A 46 -21.85 -3.25 15.65
CA ASN A 46 -21.35 -4.50 16.24
C ASN A 46 -19.91 -4.38 16.79
N ASP A 47 -19.41 -3.16 17.01
CA ASP A 47 -18.04 -2.89 17.48
C ASP A 47 -16.95 -3.29 16.45
N GLY A 48 -17.30 -3.39 15.16
CA GLY A 48 -16.35 -3.59 14.08
C GLY A 48 -15.71 -2.27 13.65
N TYR A 49 -14.38 -2.20 13.68
CA TYR A 49 -13.63 -1.06 13.10
C TYR A 49 -13.34 -1.29 11.62
N TYR A 50 -13.70 -0.31 10.80
CA TYR A 50 -13.50 -0.32 9.36
C TYR A 50 -12.76 0.94 8.92
N GLN A 51 -12.09 0.86 7.77
CA GLN A 51 -11.40 1.98 7.15
C GLN A 51 -11.85 2.16 5.72
N GLU A 52 -12.13 3.40 5.34
CA GLU A 52 -12.46 3.82 3.99
C GLU A 52 -11.40 4.77 3.46
N ILE A 53 -11.06 4.62 2.17
CA ILE A 53 -10.16 5.51 1.44
C ILE A 53 -11.03 6.43 0.59
N ILE A 54 -10.98 7.73 0.86
CA ILE A 54 -11.85 8.73 0.26
C ILE A 54 -11.00 9.78 -0.44
N LEU A 55 -11.38 10.14 -1.66
CA LEU A 55 -10.87 11.34 -2.32
C LEU A 55 -11.78 12.52 -1.95
N PRO A 56 -11.32 13.51 -1.18
CA PRO A 56 -12.15 14.61 -0.66
C PRO A 56 -12.48 15.68 -1.70
N ARG A 57 -12.10 15.47 -2.97
CA ARG A 57 -12.31 16.40 -4.07
C ARG A 57 -12.94 15.69 -5.26
N ASP A 58 -13.73 16.44 -6.03
CA ASP A 58 -14.23 15.98 -7.32
C ASP A 58 -13.11 15.89 -8.36
N LEU A 59 -13.06 14.77 -9.09
CA LEU A 59 -12.17 14.60 -10.23
C LEU A 59 -12.75 15.32 -11.44
N THR A 60 -12.27 16.53 -11.71
CA THR A 60 -12.56 17.21 -12.98
C THR A 60 -11.51 16.80 -14.00
N ALA A 61 -11.88 15.96 -14.96
CA ALA A 61 -11.02 15.67 -16.10
C ALA A 61 -10.98 16.90 -17.02
N LEU A 62 -9.82 17.57 -17.08
CA LEU A 62 -9.56 18.61 -18.07
C LEU A 62 -8.91 17.95 -19.30
N LEU A 63 -9.51 18.16 -20.47
CA LEU A 63 -8.94 17.70 -21.73
C LEU A 63 -7.75 18.60 -22.07
N VAL A 64 -6.54 18.03 -22.02
CA VAL A 64 -5.32 18.75 -22.39
C VAL A 64 -5.14 18.59 -23.90
N SER A 65 -5.22 19.69 -24.66
CA SER A 65 -4.86 19.76 -26.09
C SER A 65 -3.39 20.08 -26.28
#